data_AF-A0A3B8YSG5-F1
#
_entry.id   AF-A0A3B8YSG5-F1
#
_cell.length_a   1.000
_cell.length_b   1.000
_cell.length_c   1.000
_cell.angle_alpha   90.00
_cell.angle_beta   90.00
_cell.angle_gamma   90.00
#
_symmetry.space_group_name_H-M   'P 1'
#
loop_
_entity.id
_entity.type
_entity.pdbx_description
1 polymer ?
#
loop_
_entity_poly.entity_id
_entity_poly.type
_entity_poly.pdbx_seq_one_letter_code
_entity_poly.pdbx_strand_id
1 'polypeptide(L)'
;YEKVVASVKKTGKIIVAGDATARGSFLNDLAATIGSLCFDYLDAPVAVLGSRNWITPAHELEGAFFPQPGWFIDMIHERIQPLKGYMPGENFTDAEMIRRAKKGI
;
A
#
# COMPACT_ATOMS: atom_id res chain seq x y z
N TYR A 1 6.57 17.99 -4.62
CA TYR A 1 6.79 16.63 -5.18
C TYR A 1 8.26 16.33 -5.47
N GLU A 2 9.10 17.35 -5.63
CA GLU A 2 10.53 17.30 -5.97
C GLU A 2 11.32 16.29 -5.13
N LYS A 3 11.19 16.34 -3.80
CA LYS A 3 11.87 15.40 -2.89
C LYS A 3 11.41 13.95 -3.08
N VAL A 4 10.11 13.75 -3.32
CA VAL A 4 9.54 12.43 -3.57
C VAL A 4 10.08 11.87 -4.88
N VAL A 5 10.05 12.66 -5.95
CA VAL A 5 10.59 12.29 -7.27
C VAL A 5 12.07 11.93 -7.18
N ALA A 6 12.89 12.73 -6.48
CA ALA A 6 14.30 12.43 -6.28
C ALA A 6 14.53 11.10 -5.54
N SER A 7 13.69 10.78 -4.55
CA SER A 7 13.74 9.50 -3.83
C SER A 7 13.34 8.33 -4.72
N VAL A 8 12.27 8.48 -5.50
CA VAL A 8 11.81 7.43 -6.43
C VAL A 8 12.85 7.17 -7.51
N LYS A 9 13.45 8.20 -8.11
CA LYS A 9 14.55 8.05 -9.07
C LYS A 9 15.74 7.25 -8.54
N LYS A 10 16.01 7.34 -7.23
CA LYS A 10 17.09 6.59 -6.57
C LYS A 10 16.71 5.14 -6.27
N THR A 11 15.46 4.88 -5.94
CA THR A 11 15.02 3.61 -5.32
C THR A 11 14.16 2.74 -6.22
N GLY A 12 13.58 3.33 -7.26
CA GLY A 12 12.64 2.72 -8.20
C GLY A 12 11.28 2.33 -7.60
N LYS A 13 11.08 2.51 -6.30
CA LYS A 13 9.99 1.86 -5.53
C LYS A 13 9.50 2.78 -4.43
N ILE A 14 8.20 2.75 -4.14
CA ILE A 14 7.61 3.57 -3.09
C ILE A 14 6.32 2.96 -2.54
N ILE A 15 6.13 3.11 -1.24
CA ILE A 15 4.86 2.89 -0.55
C ILE A 15 4.37 4.26 -0.06
N VAL A 16 3.11 4.57 -0.33
CA VAL A 16 2.40 5.69 0.30
C VAL A 16 1.45 5.12 1.34
N ALA A 17 1.56 5.59 2.59
CA ALA A 17 0.84 5.00 3.71
C ALA A 17 0.20 6.06 4.62
N GLY A 18 -0.86 5.67 5.31
CA GLY A 18 -1.53 6.50 6.32
C GLY A 18 -2.74 5.80 6.94
N ASP A 19 -3.21 6.31 8.08
CA ASP A 19 -4.24 5.65 8.91
C ASP A 19 -5.67 5.82 8.38
N ALA A 20 -5.88 6.65 7.37
CA ALA A 20 -7.16 6.76 6.69
C ALA A 20 -7.46 5.49 5.88
N THR A 21 -8.75 5.19 5.70
CA THR A 21 -9.22 4.08 4.85
C THR A 21 -8.64 4.22 3.44
N ALA A 22 -8.03 3.15 2.90
CA ALA A 22 -7.38 3.22 1.59
C ALA A 22 -8.35 3.64 0.47
N ARG A 23 -9.61 3.19 0.54
CA ARG A 23 -10.65 3.57 -0.41
C ARG A 23 -11.01 5.06 -0.24
N GLY A 24 -10.90 5.82 -1.33
CA GLY A 24 -11.22 7.25 -1.34
C GLY A 24 -10.21 8.15 -0.62
N SER A 25 -9.07 7.60 -0.18
CA SER A 25 -8.03 8.38 0.48
C SER A 25 -7.23 9.25 -0.49
N PHE A 26 -6.73 10.38 0.02
CA PHE A 26 -5.74 11.24 -0.63
C PHE A 26 -4.46 10.49 -1.04
N LEU A 27 -4.17 9.34 -0.40
CA LEU A 27 -3.08 8.46 -0.82
C LEU A 27 -3.23 8.01 -2.29
N ASN A 28 -4.46 7.86 -2.79
CA ASN A 28 -4.69 7.50 -4.19
C ASN A 28 -4.33 8.64 -5.15
N ASP A 29 -4.59 9.89 -4.78
CA ASP A 29 -4.19 11.07 -5.56
C ASP A 29 -2.66 11.21 -5.60
N LEU A 30 -2.02 10.96 -4.45
CA LEU A 30 -0.57 10.93 -4.33
C LEU A 30 0.01 9.81 -5.22
N ALA A 31 -0.58 8.61 -5.18
CA ALA A 31 -0.14 7.47 -5.97
C ALA A 31 -0.30 7.73 -7.48
N ALA A 32 -1.43 8.29 -7.90
CA ALA A 32 -1.66 8.67 -9.29
C ALA A 32 -0.65 9.71 -9.77
N THR A 33 -0.42 10.77 -8.97
CA THR A 33 0.51 11.84 -9.32
C THR A 33 1.96 11.33 -9.40
N ILE A 34 2.39 10.50 -8.44
CA ILE A 34 3.73 9.89 -8.46
C ILE A 34 3.86 8.96 -9.65
N GLY A 35 2.85 8.12 -9.93
CA GLY A 35 2.83 7.24 -11.09
C GLY A 35 3.02 7.99 -12.41
N SER A 36 2.33 9.12 -12.58
CA SER A 36 2.51 9.98 -13.77
C SER A 36 3.87 10.65 -13.84
N LEU A 37 4.36 11.21 -12.73
CA LEU A 37 5.64 11.93 -12.70
C LEU A 37 6.86 11.01 -12.80
N CYS A 38 6.73 9.76 -12.37
CA CYS A 38 7.85 8.84 -12.19
C CYS A 38 7.73 7.54 -13.00
N PHE A 39 6.84 7.46 -13.98
CA PHE A 39 6.58 6.24 -14.76
C PHE A 39 7.86 5.55 -15.24
N ASP A 40 8.76 6.30 -15.87
CA ASP A 40 10.03 5.76 -16.41
C ASP A 40 11.04 5.32 -15.33
N TYR A 41 10.80 5.68 -14.08
CA TYR A 41 11.69 5.36 -12.96
C TYR A 41 11.13 4.29 -12.03
N LEU A 42 9.89 3.83 -12.23
CA LEU A 42 9.23 2.88 -11.32
C LEU A 42 9.47 1.44 -11.75
N ASP A 43 10.16 0.67 -10.92
CA ASP A 43 10.37 -0.77 -11.08
C ASP A 43 9.19 -1.62 -10.55
N ALA A 44 8.28 -0.98 -9.81
CA ALA A 44 7.12 -1.59 -9.16
C ALA A 44 5.96 -0.58 -9.09
N PRO A 45 4.70 -1.03 -8.92
CA PRO A 45 3.58 -0.11 -8.72
C PRO A 45 3.79 0.77 -7.48
N VAL A 46 3.25 1.99 -7.51
CA VAL A 46 3.12 2.81 -6.30
C VAL A 46 2.13 2.12 -5.37
N ALA A 47 2.63 1.51 -4.31
CA ALA A 47 1.82 0.73 -3.38
C ALA A 47 1.12 1.66 -2.39
N VAL A 48 -0.20 1.51 -2.26
CA VAL A 48 -1.03 2.29 -1.33
C VAL A 48 -1.36 1.41 -0.13
N LEU A 49 -0.92 1.83 1.06
CA LEU A 49 -1.18 1.15 2.32
C LEU A 49 -2.00 2.04 3.26
N GLY A 50 -3.32 1.91 3.18
CA GLY A 50 -4.24 2.55 4.12
C GLY A 50 -5.00 1.53 4.97
N SER A 51 -5.84 2.02 5.87
CA SER A 51 -6.74 1.19 6.68
C SER A 51 -7.75 0.42 5.82
N ARG A 52 -8.28 -0.67 6.37
CA ARG A 52 -9.33 -1.49 5.73
C ARG A 52 -10.59 -0.65 5.44
N ASN A 53 -11.39 -1.04 4.45
CA ASN A 53 -12.58 -0.27 4.08
C ASN A 53 -13.77 -0.62 5.00
N TRP A 54 -13.69 -0.17 6.25
CA TRP A 54 -14.75 -0.29 7.25
C TRP A 54 -14.72 0.93 8.20
N ILE A 55 -15.56 0.89 9.24
CA ILE A 55 -15.70 1.90 10.28
C ILE A 55 -14.58 1.62 11.27
N THR A 56 -13.91 2.67 11.73
CA THR A 56 -12.88 2.55 12.76
C THR A 56 -13.44 1.80 13.97
N PRO A 57 -12.86 0.65 14.34
CA PRO A 57 -13.40 -0.18 15.41
C PRO A 57 -12.90 0.30 16.78
N ALA A 58 -13.30 -0.40 17.84
CA ALA A 58 -12.75 -0.21 19.17
C ALA A 58 -11.26 -0.61 19.23
N HIS A 59 -10.56 -0.15 20.27
CA HIS A 59 -9.12 -0.30 20.44
C HIS A 59 -8.63 -1.74 20.26
N GLU A 60 -9.39 -2.72 20.77
CA GLU A 60 -9.05 -4.14 20.73
C GLU A 60 -8.97 -4.71 19.30
N LEU A 61 -9.56 -4.02 18.33
CA LEU A 61 -9.63 -4.42 16.92
C LEU A 61 -8.81 -3.51 16.00
N GLU A 62 -8.13 -2.49 16.53
CA GLU A 62 -7.31 -1.55 15.75
C GLU A 62 -6.24 -2.25 14.93
N GLY A 63 -5.65 -3.31 15.47
CA GLY A 63 -4.62 -4.11 14.80
C GLY A 63 -5.10 -4.80 13.50
N ALA A 64 -6.41 -5.03 13.36
CA ALA A 64 -7.01 -5.59 12.15
C ALA A 64 -7.48 -4.52 11.15
N PHE A 65 -7.50 -3.25 11.57
CA PHE A 65 -8.04 -2.14 10.79
C PHE A 65 -6.94 -1.22 10.25
N PHE A 66 -6.07 -0.72 11.13
CA PHE A 66 -5.01 0.23 10.81
C PHE A 66 -3.77 -0.47 10.25
N PRO A 67 -2.99 0.19 9.38
CA PRO A 67 -1.68 -0.31 8.94
C PRO A 67 -0.78 -0.70 10.11
N GLN A 68 -0.33 -1.95 10.11
CA GLN A 68 0.64 -2.46 11.08
C GLN A 68 2.05 -2.50 10.48
N PRO A 69 3.12 -2.46 11.29
CA PRO A 69 4.49 -2.59 10.79
C PRO A 69 4.72 -3.83 9.90
N GLY A 70 4.09 -4.96 10.26
CA GLY A 70 4.16 -6.19 9.45
C GLY A 70 3.54 -6.03 8.06
N TRP A 71 2.48 -5.23 7.93
CA TRP A 71 1.80 -5.02 6.65
C TRP A 71 2.70 -4.32 5.63
N PHE A 72 3.65 -3.50 6.06
CA PHE A 72 4.65 -2.92 5.15
C PHE A 72 5.54 -4.00 4.54
N ILE A 73 5.94 -5.00 5.32
CA ILE A 73 6.80 -6.08 4.84
C ILE A 73 6.01 -7.02 3.93
N ASP A 74 4.76 -7.32 4.28
CA ASP A 74 3.83 -8.08 3.45
C ASP A 74 3.59 -7.38 2.10
N MET A 75 3.34 -6.06 2.14
CA MET A 75 3.18 -5.22 0.96
C MET A 75 4.44 -5.22 0.10
N ILE A 76 5.63 -5.11 0.70
CA ILE A 76 6.89 -5.21 -0.04
C ILE A 76 6.97 -6.57 -0.73
N HIS A 77 6.74 -7.66 0.00
CA HIS A 77 6.85 -9.02 -0.53
C HIS A 77 5.89 -9.27 -1.71
N GLU A 78 4.63 -8.87 -1.58
CA GLU A 78 3.59 -9.22 -2.54
C GLU A 78 3.37 -8.20 -3.66
N ARG A 79 3.75 -6.93 -3.48
CA ARG A 79 3.50 -5.86 -4.47
C ARG A 79 4.75 -5.27 -5.09
N ILE A 80 5.88 -5.33 -4.41
CA ILE A 80 7.09 -4.61 -4.82
C ILE A 80 8.18 -5.59 -5.26
N GLN A 81 8.58 -6.51 -4.39
CA GLN A 81 9.57 -7.52 -4.68
C GLN A 81 9.45 -8.69 -3.69
N PRO A 82 9.41 -9.94 -4.17
CA PRO A 82 9.43 -11.10 -3.29
C PRO A 82 10.67 -11.14 -2.41
N LEU A 83 10.45 -11.27 -1.11
CA LEU A 83 11.49 -11.45 -0.10
C LEU A 83 11.75 -12.95 0.11
N LYS A 84 13.01 -13.38 -0.04
CA LYS A 84 13.41 -14.79 0.07
C LYS A 84 13.10 -15.35 1.46
N GLY A 85 12.32 -16.42 1.51
CA GLY A 85 11.97 -17.11 2.76
C GLY A 85 10.99 -16.35 3.66
N TYR A 86 10.42 -15.25 3.17
CA TYR A 86 9.39 -14.51 3.91
C TYR A 86 8.02 -15.09 3.61
N MET A 87 7.22 -15.28 4.66
CA MET A 87 5.81 -15.68 4.57
C MET A 87 4.95 -14.51 5.05
N PRO A 88 4.10 -13.93 4.19
CA PRO A 88 3.25 -12.81 4.57
C PRO A 88 2.26 -13.17 5.68
N GLY A 89 2.06 -12.24 6.62
CA GLY A 89 1.03 -12.36 7.66
C GLY A 89 -0.35 -11.96 7.14
N GLU A 90 -0.40 -10.86 6.38
CA GLU A 90 -1.58 -10.40 5.64
C GLU A 90 -1.46 -10.66 4.14
N ASN A 91 -2.62 -10.75 3.49
CA ASN A 91 -2.72 -10.93 2.05
C ASN A 91 -3.05 -9.60 1.34
N PHE A 92 -2.13 -9.20 0.47
CA PHE A 92 -2.12 -8.05 -0.45
C PHE A 92 -2.01 -8.50 -1.93
N THR A 93 -2.20 -9.77 -2.26
CA THR A 93 -2.22 -10.26 -3.65
C THR A 93 -3.37 -9.66 -4.45
N ASP A 94 -3.25 -9.65 -5.79
CA ASP A 94 -4.31 -9.16 -6.69
C ASP A 94 -5.66 -9.87 -6.47
N ALA A 95 -5.62 -11.18 -6.23
CA ALA A 95 -6.82 -11.98 -6.01
C ALA A 95 -7.56 -11.53 -4.74
N GLU A 96 -6.84 -11.24 -3.66
CA GLU A 96 -7.42 -10.77 -2.42
C GLU A 96 -7.96 -9.34 -2.54
N MET A 97 -7.23 -8.46 -3.25
CA MET A 97 -7.70 -7.11 -3.55
C MET A 97 -9.04 -7.14 -4.30
N ILE A 98 -9.14 -7.96 -5.35
CA ILE A 98 -10.39 -8.15 -6.11
C ILE A 98 -11.50 -8.71 -5.22
N ARG A 99 -11.18 -9.68 -4.36
CA ARG A 99 -12.16 -10.28 -3.44
C ARG A 99 -12.72 -9.27 -2.44
N ARG A 100 -11.85 -8.47 -1.82
CA ARG A 100 -12.24 -7.41 -0.86
C ARG A 100 -13.07 -6.33 -1.53
N ALA A 101 -12.64 -5.86 -2.70
CA ALA A 101 -13.39 -4.88 -3.49
C ALA A 101 -14.81 -5.37 -3.81
N LYS A 102 -14.97 -6.63 -4.27
CA LYS A 102 -16.29 -7.24 -4.52
C LYS A 102 -17.19 -7.29 -3.28
N LYS A 103 -16.60 -7.49 -2.11
CA LYS A 103 -17.31 -7.53 -0.82
C LYS A 103 -17.53 -6.15 -0.21
N GLY A 104 -16.99 -5.09 -0.83
CA GLY A 104 -17.06 -3.74 -0.29
C GLY A 104 -16.20 -3.52 0.96
N ILE A 105 -15.24 -4.39 1.25
CA ILE A 105 -14.30 -4.31 2.40
C ILE A 105 -12.88 -3.95 1.96
#